data_AF-A0A9J6DPJ6-F1
#
_entry.id   AF-A0A9J6DPJ6-F1
#
_cell.length_a   1.000
_cell.length_b   1.000
_cell.length_c   1.000
_cell.angle_alpha   90.00
_cell.angle_beta   90.00
_cell.angle_gamma   90.00
#
_symmetry.space_group_name_H-M   'P 1'
#
loop_
_entity.id
_entity.type
_entity.pdbx_description
1 polymer ?
#
loop_
_entity_poly.entity_id
_entity_poly.type
_entity_poly.pdbx_seq_one_letter_code
_entity_poly.pdbx_strand_id
1 'polypeptide(L)'
;MKTDCRVIEYDPFNQDTRRYCLQALNEHCARQFEEGSLRDALGALRLMTDTVLPNLSPLLSPLANALDTRAVEEVRSRWCAMLGLAMPAEKQEQLEDMLSKLLDPSVDTPPPSPLSIPRVTNLSAAYEQAMRRLTSSKNFETALLEEGVPSLS
;
A
#
# COMPACT_ATOMS: atom_id res chain seq x y z
N MET A 1 9.62 30.15 27.45
CA MET A 1 9.59 29.64 26.07
C MET A 1 9.54 28.13 26.11
N LYS A 2 8.35 27.54 25.98
CA LYS A 2 8.19 26.13 25.63
C LYS A 2 7.44 26.15 24.30
N THR A 3 8.16 25.98 23.21
CA THR A 3 7.54 25.78 21.90
C THR A 3 6.99 24.36 21.93
N ASP A 4 5.66 24.25 21.96
CA ASP A 4 4.90 23.00 21.99
C ASP A 4 5.31 22.15 20.76
N CYS A 5 6.14 21.12 20.97
CA CYS A 5 6.47 20.08 19.98
C CYS A 5 5.27 19.13 19.77
N ARG A 6 4.05 19.65 19.59
CA ARG A 6 2.86 18.83 19.26
C ARG A 6 2.57 18.75 17.76
N VAL A 7 3.29 19.50 16.93
CA VAL A 7 3.02 19.61 15.48
C VAL A 7 3.64 18.45 14.66
N ILE A 8 4.36 17.52 15.29
CA ILE A 8 4.97 16.35 14.61
C ILE A 8 4.11 15.08 14.83
N GLU A 9 3.04 15.15 15.63
CA GLU A 9 2.21 13.98 15.92
C GLU A 9 1.08 13.87 14.91
N TYR A 10 1.18 12.83 14.07
CA TYR A 10 0.09 12.22 13.33
C TYR A 10 -0.57 13.12 12.26
N ASP A 11 -0.18 12.90 11.00
CA ASP A 11 -0.94 13.39 9.85
C ASP A 11 -1.78 12.23 9.28
N PRO A 12 -3.10 12.18 9.56
CA PRO A 12 -3.99 11.14 9.07
C PRO A 12 -3.91 10.97 7.55
N PHE A 13 -3.68 12.09 6.85
CA PHE A 13 -3.58 12.14 5.39
C PHE A 13 -2.46 11.24 4.85
N ASN A 14 -1.32 11.19 5.54
CA ASN A 14 -0.19 10.37 5.10
C ASN A 14 -0.42 8.88 5.36
N GLN A 15 -1.20 8.52 6.38
CA GLN A 15 -1.55 7.13 6.67
C GLN A 15 -2.57 6.62 5.66
N ASP A 16 -3.58 7.42 5.35
CA ASP A 16 -4.59 7.08 4.34
C ASP A 16 -3.99 6.97 2.93
N THR A 17 -3.09 7.89 2.56
CA THR A 17 -2.39 7.83 1.27
C THR A 17 -1.57 6.54 1.16
N ARG A 18 -0.87 6.12 2.22
CA ARG A 18 -0.08 4.88 2.22
C ARG A 18 -0.98 3.67 2.00
N ARG A 19 -2.05 3.53 2.80
CA ARG A 19 -3.00 2.41 2.69
C ARG A 19 -3.63 2.37 1.30
N TYR A 20 -4.08 3.51 0.80
CA TYR A 20 -4.67 3.63 -0.54
C TYR A 20 -3.70 3.21 -1.64
N CYS A 21 -2.47 3.73 -1.63
CA CYS A 21 -1.46 3.36 -2.63
C CYS A 21 -1.12 1.87 -2.60
N LEU A 22 -1.01 1.29 -1.40
CA LEU A 22 -0.75 -0.14 -1.24
C LEU A 22 -1.89 -0.98 -1.81
N GLN A 23 -3.13 -0.65 -1.48
CA GLN A 23 -4.31 -1.34 -2.00
C GLN A 23 -4.44 -1.22 -3.52
N ALA A 24 -4.20 -0.02 -4.07
CA ALA A 24 -4.24 0.20 -5.52
C ALA A 24 -3.16 -0.58 -6.27
N LEU A 25 -1.94 -0.66 -5.72
CA LEU A 25 -0.87 -1.49 -6.29
C LEU A 25 -1.20 -2.98 -6.18
N ASN A 26 -1.72 -3.42 -5.03
CA ASN A 26 -2.16 -4.79 -4.82
C ASN A 26 -3.25 -5.22 -5.81
N GLU A 27 -4.27 -4.38 -6.01
CA GLU A 27 -5.33 -4.57 -7.02
C GLU A 27 -4.74 -4.73 -8.43
N HIS A 28 -3.75 -3.89 -8.75
CA HIS A 28 -3.08 -3.95 -10.04
C HIS A 28 -2.32 -5.27 -10.22
N CYS A 29 -1.57 -5.72 -9.21
CA CYS A 29 -0.88 -7.00 -9.23
C CYS A 29 -1.87 -8.18 -9.32
N ALA A 30 -2.95 -8.15 -8.54
CA ALA A 30 -3.95 -9.22 -8.55
C ALA A 30 -4.62 -9.37 -9.92
N ARG A 31 -5.01 -8.26 -10.56
CA ARG A 31 -5.57 -8.28 -11.91
C ARG A 31 -4.57 -8.79 -12.95
N GLN A 32 -3.30 -8.36 -12.88
CA GLN A 32 -2.26 -8.90 -13.76
C GLN A 32 -2.05 -10.41 -13.54
N PHE A 33 -2.14 -10.87 -12.29
CA PHE A 33 -2.03 -12.28 -11.97
C PHE A 33 -3.19 -13.08 -12.55
N GLU A 34 -4.43 -12.62 -12.39
CA GLU A 34 -5.63 -13.35 -12.84
C GLU A 34 -5.79 -13.36 -14.36
N GLU A 35 -5.66 -12.19 -15.01
CA GLU A 35 -6.03 -11.97 -16.41
C GLU A 35 -4.83 -11.94 -17.37
N GLY A 36 -3.62 -11.76 -16.84
CA GLY A 36 -2.41 -11.56 -17.63
C GLY A 36 -1.82 -12.85 -18.21
N SER A 37 -0.80 -12.68 -19.05
CA SER A 37 0.02 -13.81 -19.50
C SER A 37 0.80 -14.41 -18.31
N LEU A 38 1.34 -15.62 -18.46
CA LEU A 38 2.21 -16.21 -17.44
C LEU A 38 3.35 -15.25 -17.04
N ARG A 39 3.95 -14.56 -18.00
CA ARG A 39 5.01 -13.57 -17.73
C ARG A 39 4.50 -12.42 -16.88
N ASP A 40 3.31 -11.90 -17.16
CA ASP A 40 2.72 -10.79 -16.41
C ASP A 40 2.33 -11.24 -14.99
N ALA A 41 1.78 -12.45 -14.84
CA ALA A 41 1.48 -13.03 -13.55
C ALA A 41 2.74 -13.22 -12.68
N LEU A 42 3.83 -13.73 -13.26
CA LEU A 42 5.12 -13.84 -12.56
C LEU A 42 5.70 -12.46 -12.22
N GLY A 43 5.54 -11.48 -13.10
CA GLY A 43 5.89 -10.08 -12.82
C GLY A 43 5.11 -9.50 -11.65
N ALA A 44 3.80 -9.77 -11.58
CA ALA A 44 2.94 -9.35 -10.49
C ALA A 44 3.34 -9.98 -9.14
N LEU A 45 3.67 -11.29 -9.12
CA LEU A 45 4.16 -11.97 -7.92
C LEU A 45 5.51 -11.40 -7.43
N ARG A 46 6.39 -11.02 -8.35
CA ARG A 46 7.64 -10.30 -8.00
C ARG A 46 7.36 -8.93 -7.41
N LEU A 47 6.48 -8.14 -8.02
CA LEU A 47 6.08 -6.83 -7.48
C LEU A 47 5.43 -6.96 -6.10
N MET A 48 4.60 -7.99 -5.88
CA MET A 48 4.06 -8.29 -4.56
C MET A 48 5.18 -8.53 -3.55
N THR A 49 6.11 -9.42 -3.87
CA THR A 49 7.20 -9.82 -2.98
C THR A 49 8.16 -8.67 -2.67
N ASP A 50 8.59 -7.94 -3.70
CA ASP A 50 9.65 -6.94 -3.59
C ASP A 50 9.13 -5.57 -3.12
N THR A 51 7.84 -5.28 -3.36
CA THR A 51 7.28 -3.94 -3.08
C THR A 51 6.09 -3.98 -2.14
N VAL A 52 5.12 -4.87 -2.33
CA VAL A 52 3.91 -4.86 -1.48
C VAL A 52 4.22 -5.41 -0.09
N LEU A 53 4.86 -6.58 0.02
CA LEU A 53 5.15 -7.21 1.31
C LEU A 53 5.94 -6.32 2.28
N PRO A 54 7.05 -5.66 1.89
CA PRO A 54 7.79 -4.79 2.79
C PRO A 54 6.96 -3.59 3.28
N ASN A 55 5.95 -3.17 2.51
CA ASN A 55 5.09 -2.05 2.85
C ASN A 55 3.82 -2.46 3.63
N LEU A 56 3.59 -3.75 3.88
CA LEU A 56 2.56 -4.23 4.82
C LEU A 56 3.00 -4.07 6.27
N SER A 57 4.29 -4.21 6.56
CA SER A 57 4.83 -4.14 7.93
C SER A 57 4.45 -2.85 8.70
N PRO A 58 4.55 -1.64 8.11
CA PRO A 58 4.09 -0.41 8.77
C PRO A 58 2.59 -0.42 9.13
N LEU A 59 1.75 -1.09 8.33
CA LEU A 59 0.31 -1.22 8.55
C LEU A 59 -0.05 -2.27 9.62
N LEU A 60 0.92 -3.05 10.08
CA LEU A 60 0.79 -4.01 11.18
C LEU A 60 1.49 -3.51 12.46
N SER A 61 2.01 -2.28 12.46
CA SER A 61 2.68 -1.71 13.62
C SER A 61 1.71 -1.51 14.79
N PRO A 62 2.19 -1.41 16.04
CA PRO A 62 1.33 -1.12 17.20
C PRO A 62 0.56 0.20 17.11
N LEU A 63 0.91 1.07 16.16
CA LEU A 63 0.26 2.35 15.90
C LEU A 63 -0.75 2.28 14.74
N ALA A 64 -0.93 1.10 14.13
CA ALA A 64 -1.88 0.89 13.05
C ALA A 64 -3.32 1.03 13.55
N ASN A 65 -4.16 1.66 12.73
CA ASN A 65 -5.59 1.75 13.01
C ASN A 65 -6.33 0.49 12.49
N ALA A 66 -7.62 0.37 12.83
CA ALA A 66 -8.42 -0.80 12.44
C ALA A 66 -8.52 -0.99 10.91
N LEU A 67 -8.51 0.11 10.16
CA LEU A 67 -8.58 0.08 8.70
C LEU A 67 -7.28 -0.42 8.06
N ASP A 68 -6.13 -0.09 8.63
CA ASP A 68 -4.83 -0.60 8.20
C ASP A 68 -4.76 -2.12 8.38
N THR A 69 -5.12 -2.61 9.57
CA THR A 69 -5.19 -4.04 9.86
C THR A 69 -6.16 -4.74 8.91
N ARG A 70 -7.35 -4.16 8.68
CA ARG A 70 -8.34 -4.69 7.74
C ARG A 70 -7.79 -4.75 6.31
N ALA A 71 -7.10 -3.71 5.85
CA ALA A 71 -6.51 -3.68 4.51
C ALA A 71 -5.48 -4.81 4.32
N VAL A 72 -4.66 -5.10 5.33
CA VAL A 72 -3.70 -6.21 5.28
C VAL A 72 -4.41 -7.56 5.18
N GLU A 73 -5.48 -7.75 5.96
CA GLU A 73 -6.27 -8.99 5.91
C GLU A 73 -7.02 -9.17 4.58
N GLU A 74 -7.50 -8.08 3.97
CA GLU A 74 -8.09 -8.10 2.63
C GLU A 74 -7.07 -8.53 1.56
N VAL A 75 -5.82 -8.04 1.66
CA VAL A 75 -4.71 -8.50 0.81
C VAL A 75 -4.47 -10.00 1.01
N ARG A 76 -4.30 -10.45 2.26
CA ARG A 76 -4.09 -11.88 2.58
C ARG A 76 -5.21 -12.76 2.04
N SER A 77 -6.45 -12.39 2.31
CA SER A 77 -7.64 -13.13 1.86
C SER A 77 -7.67 -13.27 0.34
N ARG A 78 -7.40 -12.19 -0.39
CA ARG A 78 -7.43 -12.20 -1.86
C ARG A 78 -6.39 -13.13 -2.45
N TRP A 79 -5.14 -13.05 -2.01
CA TRP A 79 -4.08 -13.90 -2.56
C TRP A 79 -4.27 -15.36 -2.17
N CYS A 80 -4.76 -15.65 -0.96
CA CYS A 80 -5.13 -17.02 -0.57
C CYS A 80 -6.24 -17.59 -1.46
N ALA A 81 -7.23 -16.79 -1.83
CA ALA A 81 -8.31 -17.22 -2.72
C ALA A 81 -7.82 -17.62 -4.12
N MET A 82 -6.69 -17.07 -4.59
CA MET A 82 -6.12 -17.39 -5.90
C MET A 82 -5.66 -18.84 -6.01
N LEU A 83 -5.35 -19.53 -4.90
CA LEU A 83 -5.02 -20.97 -4.92
C LEU A 83 -6.18 -21.83 -5.43
N GLY A 84 -7.42 -21.33 -5.38
CA GLY A 84 -8.58 -22.01 -5.93
C GLY A 84 -8.72 -21.91 -7.46
N LEU A 85 -7.89 -21.09 -8.13
CA LEU A 85 -7.95 -20.90 -9.56
C LEU A 85 -7.22 -22.03 -10.31
N ALA A 86 -7.78 -22.45 -11.44
CA ALA A 86 -7.07 -23.34 -12.35
C ALA A 86 -5.90 -22.58 -13.00
N MET A 87 -4.66 -23.01 -12.74
CA MET A 87 -3.46 -22.36 -13.26
C MET A 87 -2.32 -23.35 -13.56
N PRO A 88 -1.33 -22.97 -14.38
CA PRO A 88 -0.14 -23.79 -14.61
C PRO A 88 0.66 -24.02 -13.33
N ALA A 89 1.33 -25.17 -13.23
CA ALA A 89 2.13 -25.54 -12.04
C ALA A 89 3.18 -24.49 -11.66
N GLU A 90 3.89 -23.92 -12.63
CA GLU A 90 4.88 -22.86 -12.40
C GLU A 90 4.25 -21.62 -11.73
N LYS A 91 3.05 -21.22 -12.15
CA LYS A 91 2.33 -20.08 -11.57
C LYS A 91 1.87 -20.38 -10.15
N GLN A 92 1.44 -21.62 -9.90
CA GLN A 92 1.01 -22.07 -8.58
C GLN A 92 2.18 -22.13 -7.59
N GLU A 93 3.31 -22.71 -7.98
CA GLU A 93 4.51 -22.80 -7.14
C GLU A 93 4.99 -21.41 -6.69
N GLN A 94 5.02 -20.45 -7.61
CA GLN A 94 5.43 -19.08 -7.31
C GLN A 94 4.39 -18.34 -6.44
N LEU A 95 3.10 -18.64 -6.60
CA LEU A 95 2.05 -18.11 -5.73
C LEU A 95 2.20 -18.66 -4.30
N GLU A 96 2.46 -19.95 -4.15
CA GLU A 96 2.67 -20.60 -2.85
C GLU A 96 3.91 -20.03 -2.13
N ASP A 97 5.03 -19.81 -2.84
CA ASP A 97 6.22 -19.15 -2.30
C ASP A 97 5.91 -17.72 -1.81
N MET A 98 5.22 -16.92 -2.62
CA MET A 98 4.82 -15.57 -2.24
C MET A 98 3.85 -15.58 -1.03
N LEU A 99 2.89 -16.50 -1.00
CA LEU A 99 1.95 -16.65 0.11
C LEU A 99 2.64 -17.04 1.42
N SER A 100 3.65 -17.91 1.37
CA SER A 100 4.44 -18.25 2.56
C SER A 100 5.04 -17.00 3.21
N LYS A 101 5.51 -16.04 2.40
CA LYS A 101 6.07 -14.76 2.83
C LYS A 101 5.00 -13.76 3.27
N LEU A 102 3.83 -13.78 2.65
CA LEU A 102 2.70 -12.90 3.00
C LEU A 102 2.08 -13.25 4.36
N LEU A 103 2.05 -14.54 4.68
CA LEU A 103 1.42 -15.07 5.89
C LEU A 103 2.38 -15.13 7.08
N ASP A 104 3.69 -15.17 6.84
CA ASP A 104 4.70 -15.20 7.90
C ASP A 104 5.19 -13.78 8.27
N PRO A 105 4.83 -13.26 9.46
CA PRO A 105 5.28 -11.95 9.94
C PRO A 105 6.77 -11.94 10.34
N SER A 106 7.44 -13.09 10.38
CA SER A 106 8.86 -13.22 10.73
C SER A 106 9.81 -13.20 9.53
N VAL A 107 9.27 -13.18 8.30
CA VAL A 107 10.09 -12.93 7.11
C VAL A 107 10.66 -11.53 7.21
N ASP A 108 11.97 -11.49 7.49
CA ASP A 108 12.83 -10.32 7.57
C ASP A 108 12.89 -9.66 6.19
N THR A 109 11.82 -8.96 5.82
CA THR A 109 11.78 -8.17 4.59
C THR A 109 12.73 -7.01 4.79
N PRO A 110 13.75 -6.86 3.92
CA PRO A 110 14.67 -5.74 4.01
C PRO A 110 13.87 -4.44 4.05
N PRO A 111 14.19 -3.50 4.96
CA PRO A 111 13.50 -2.22 4.97
C PRO A 111 13.62 -1.59 3.59
N PRO A 112 12.54 -0.97 3.08
CA PRO A 112 12.54 -0.38 1.75
C PRO A 112 13.74 0.57 1.63
N SER A 113 14.47 0.45 0.52
CA SER A 113 15.59 1.34 0.25
C SER A 113 15.12 2.80 0.27
N PRO A 114 15.84 3.71 0.92
CA PRO A 114 15.42 5.10 1.01
C PRO A 114 15.32 5.67 -0.41
N LEU A 115 14.14 6.22 -0.74
CA LEU A 115 13.92 6.87 -2.02
C LEU A 115 14.87 8.06 -2.15
N SER A 116 15.44 8.23 -3.34
CA SER A 116 16.23 9.43 -3.64
C SER A 116 15.30 10.64 -3.58
N ILE A 117 15.56 11.58 -2.68
CA ILE A 117 14.78 12.80 -2.57
C ILE A 117 15.28 13.77 -3.64
N PRO A 118 14.49 14.04 -4.71
CA PRO A 118 14.91 14.97 -5.74
C PRO A 118 15.08 16.37 -5.13
N ARG A 119 16.08 17.12 -5.60
CA ARG A 119 16.23 18.53 -5.21
C ARG A 119 15.08 19.34 -5.80
N VAL A 120 14.12 19.68 -4.95
CA VAL A 120 13.03 20.60 -5.28
C VAL A 120 13.45 22.01 -4.90
N THR A 121 13.51 22.92 -5.87
CA THR A 121 13.95 24.31 -5.66
C THR A 121 12.90 25.16 -4.94
N ASN A 122 11.62 24.79 -5.04
CA ASN A 122 10.52 25.43 -4.32
C ASN A 122 9.57 24.37 -3.74
N LEU A 123 9.85 23.97 -2.49
CA LEU A 123 9.09 22.93 -1.78
C LEU A 123 7.62 23.33 -1.58
N SER A 124 7.36 24.60 -1.25
CA SER A 124 6.00 25.10 -0.99
C SER A 124 5.12 25.01 -2.24
N ALA A 125 5.61 25.48 -3.38
CA ALA A 125 4.87 25.38 -4.64
C ALA A 125 4.64 23.92 -5.07
N ALA A 126 5.63 23.05 -4.86
CA ALA A 126 5.50 21.63 -5.16
C ALA A 126 4.45 20.93 -4.27
N TYR A 127 4.44 21.26 -2.98
CA TYR A 127 3.46 20.75 -2.02
C TYR A 127 2.03 21.22 -2.38
N GLU A 128 1.84 22.51 -2.65
CA GLU A 128 0.54 23.05 -3.08
C GLU A 128 0.04 22.36 -4.36
N GLN A 129 0.92 22.14 -5.33
CA GLN A 129 0.56 21.45 -6.56
C GLN A 129 0.16 19.99 -6.30
N ALA A 130 0.87 19.28 -5.42
CA ALA A 130 0.54 17.92 -5.04
C ALA A 130 -0.83 17.85 -4.36
N MET A 131 -1.08 18.73 -3.38
CA MET A 131 -2.36 18.79 -2.67
C MET A 131 -3.53 19.11 -3.60
N ARG A 132 -3.36 20.07 -4.53
CA ARG A 132 -4.39 20.37 -5.55
C ARG A 132 -4.73 19.17 -6.43
N ARG A 133 -3.74 18.36 -6.81
CA ARG A 133 -3.97 17.15 -7.61
C ARG A 133 -4.75 16.11 -6.80
N LEU A 134 -4.38 15.91 -5.54
CA LEU A 134 -5.03 14.94 -4.66
C LEU A 134 -6.49 15.32 -4.42
N THR A 135 -6.78 16.59 -4.09
CA THR A 135 -8.16 17.06 -3.88
C THR A 135 -9.00 17.13 -5.15
N SER A 136 -8.39 17.34 -6.33
CA SER A 136 -9.12 17.31 -7.61
C SER A 136 -9.52 15.89 -8.05
N SER A 137 -8.91 14.86 -7.46
CA SER A 137 -9.23 13.47 -7.78
C SER A 137 -10.42 13.00 -6.95
N LYS A 138 -11.55 12.71 -7.62
CA LYS A 138 -12.79 12.22 -6.97
C LYS A 138 -12.59 10.96 -6.12
N ASN A 139 -11.50 10.22 -6.35
CA ASN A 139 -11.21 8.97 -5.65
C ASN A 139 -10.72 9.19 -4.21
N PHE A 140 -10.12 10.35 -3.92
CA PHE A 140 -9.53 10.63 -2.60
C PHE A 140 -10.53 11.28 -1.64
N GLU A 141 -11.45 12.10 -2.18
CA GLU A 141 -12.54 12.72 -1.43
C GLU A 141 -13.45 11.66 -0.77
N THR A 142 -13.77 10.57 -1.48
CA THR A 142 -14.51 9.44 -0.90
C THR A 142 -13.78 8.74 0.23
N ALA A 143 -12.45 8.59 0.16
CA ALA A 143 -11.65 7.95 1.21
C ALA A 143 -11.58 8.80 2.49
N LEU A 144 -11.56 10.13 2.36
CA LEU A 144 -11.59 11.07 3.50
C LEU A 144 -12.99 11.21 4.12
N LEU A 145 -14.05 11.07 3.33
CA LEU A 145 -15.44 11.17 3.80
C LEU A 145 -15.90 9.92 4.57
N GLU A 146 -15.37 8.73 4.26
CA GLU A 146 -15.64 7.51 5.05
C GLU A 146 -15.04 7.58 6.46
N GLU A 147 -14.03 8.42 6.68
CA GLU A 147 -13.34 8.62 7.97
C GLU A 147 -14.04 9.64 8.90
N GLY A 148 -15.20 10.20 8.52
CA GLY A 148 -15.92 11.15 9.37
C GLY A 148 -15.13 12.44 9.66
N VAL A 149 -14.15 12.78 8.83
CA VAL A 149 -13.42 14.05 8.91
C VAL A 149 -14.32 15.15 8.32
N PRO A 150 -14.71 16.17 9.10
CA PRO A 150 -15.60 17.20 8.60
C PRO A 150 -14.93 17.94 7.43
N SER A 151 -15.71 18.11 6.37
CA SER A 151 -15.32 18.86 5.18
C SER A 151 -14.68 20.19 5.56
N LEU A 152 -13.47 20.46 5.05
CA LEU A 152 -12.84 21.77 5.16
C LEU A 152 -13.58 22.76 4.23
N SER A 153 -14.73 23.23 4.71
CA SER A 153 -15.47 24.39 4.16
C SER A 153 -15.03 25.68 4.84
#